data_AF-A0AAU4WKC8-F1
#
_entry.id   AF-A0AAU4WKC8-F1
#
_cell.length_a   1.000
_cell.length_b   1.000
_cell.length_c   1.000
_cell.angle_alpha   90.00
_cell.angle_beta   90.00
_cell.angle_gamma   90.00
#
_symmetry.space_group_name_H-M   'P 1'
#
loop_
_entity.id
_entity.type
_entity.pdbx_description
1 polymer ?
#
loop_
_entity_poly.entity_id
_entity_poly.type
_entity_poly.pdbx_seq_one_letter_code
_entity_poly.pdbx_strand_id
1 'polypeptide(L)'
;MREHAHPGRTSHTRHKTCRTRPHGPPGTLPRRVERKSTTREPIIQEPEPFEPEATRRDADVTESSRANRGWWDRNADDYQVEHGTFLGDDRFVWGPEGLDEVEAELLGPPEDLKDKVILEIGSGAAQCSRWLAAQGAHPVALDLSHRQLQHALRIDGGAVPLVEADAGALPFADGSFDLACSAYGALPFVADPVRVLRDVHRVLRPGGRFVFSVTHPIRWAFPDEPGPEGLSVAASYFDRTPYVEQDDEGRAVYVEHHRTVGDRVRDIVAGGFRLVDLVEPQWPAWNTQEWGGWSPLRGNLIPGTAIFVCERS
;
A
#
# COMPACT_ATOMS: atom_id res chain seq x y z
N MET A 1 11.24 -61.85 -2.08
CA MET A 1 11.74 -61.87 -3.47
C MET A 1 12.33 -60.49 -3.73
N ARG A 2 13.66 -60.37 -3.61
CA ARG A 2 14.63 -60.17 -4.72
C ARG A 2 14.52 -58.76 -5.32
N GLU A 3 15.41 -57.82 -4.97
CA GLU A 3 16.80 -57.58 -5.45
C GLU A 3 16.81 -56.47 -6.52
N HIS A 4 17.44 -55.31 -6.23
CA HIS A 4 18.72 -54.81 -6.80
C HIS A 4 18.49 -53.70 -7.86
N ALA A 5 19.29 -52.65 -8.07
CA ALA A 5 20.63 -52.25 -7.62
C ALA A 5 20.85 -50.72 -7.77
N HIS A 6 21.82 -50.18 -7.02
CA HIS A 6 22.60 -48.96 -7.30
C HIS A 6 23.75 -49.28 -8.29
N PRO A 7 24.37 -48.31 -9.01
CA PRO A 7 25.43 -47.41 -8.45
C PRO A 7 25.39 -45.98 -9.06
N GLY A 8 26.02 -44.90 -8.60
CA GLY A 8 27.19 -44.66 -7.75
C GLY A 8 28.24 -43.84 -8.55
N ARG A 9 28.55 -42.59 -8.17
CA ARG A 9 29.91 -42.01 -8.18
C ARG A 9 30.04 -40.58 -7.65
N THR A 10 31.16 -40.39 -6.97
CA THR A 10 31.73 -39.24 -6.24
C THR A 10 32.70 -38.40 -7.07
N SER A 11 32.86 -37.11 -6.75
CA SER A 11 34.15 -36.35 -6.79
C SER A 11 33.96 -34.94 -6.17
N HIS A 12 34.55 -34.64 -5.00
CA HIS A 12 35.87 -34.03 -4.74
C HIS A 12 36.02 -32.53 -5.11
N THR A 13 35.98 -31.74 -4.03
CA THR A 13 36.67 -30.48 -3.67
C THR A 13 37.82 -29.96 -4.55
N ARG A 14 37.95 -28.62 -4.63
CA ARG A 14 39.24 -27.89 -4.52
C ARG A 14 39.08 -26.38 -4.25
N HIS A 15 39.72 -25.93 -3.17
CA HIS A 15 40.12 -24.55 -2.89
C HIS A 15 41.15 -24.02 -3.91
N LYS A 16 41.18 -22.69 -4.13
CA LYS A 16 42.39 -21.97 -4.53
C LYS A 16 42.52 -20.61 -3.83
N THR A 17 43.67 -20.44 -3.19
CA THR A 17 44.19 -19.25 -2.51
C THR A 17 45.08 -18.40 -3.44
N CYS A 18 45.03 -17.08 -3.22
CA CYS A 18 46.05 -16.02 -3.34
C CYS A 18 47.47 -16.35 -3.89
N ARG A 19 48.02 -15.52 -4.81
CA ARG A 19 49.19 -14.60 -4.56
C ARG A 19 49.87 -14.03 -5.83
N THR A 20 50.21 -12.73 -5.72
CA THR A 20 51.46 -12.00 -6.10
C THR A 20 51.87 -11.66 -7.55
N ARG A 21 52.21 -10.36 -7.72
CA ARG A 21 52.97 -9.72 -8.81
C ARG A 21 54.48 -10.06 -8.78
N PRO A 22 55.21 -9.75 -9.86
CA PRO A 22 56.60 -9.29 -9.75
C PRO A 22 56.91 -7.97 -10.50
N HIS A 23 57.97 -7.30 -10.01
CA HIS A 23 58.61 -6.06 -10.48
C HIS A 23 59.78 -6.33 -11.45
N GLY A 24 60.16 -5.32 -12.27
CA GLY A 24 61.52 -5.15 -12.83
C GLY A 24 61.72 -3.87 -13.70
N PRO A 25 62.91 -3.22 -13.75
CA PRO A 25 63.14 -1.77 -14.05
C PRO A 25 64.12 -1.51 -15.26
N PRO A 26 64.91 -0.41 -15.45
CA PRO A 26 64.84 1.06 -15.17
C PRO A 26 65.22 2.01 -16.37
N GLY A 27 65.06 3.34 -16.19
CA GLY A 27 65.76 4.46 -16.93
C GLY A 27 64.81 5.38 -17.75
N THR A 28 64.70 6.72 -17.57
CA THR A 28 65.72 7.80 -17.63
C THR A 28 65.10 9.15 -17.10
N LEU A 29 65.96 10.10 -16.71
CA LEU A 29 65.78 11.40 -15.99
C LEU A 29 64.94 12.53 -16.70
N PRO A 30 64.63 13.68 -16.03
CA PRO A 30 63.30 14.27 -15.95
C PRO A 30 63.01 15.40 -16.96
N ARG A 31 61.73 15.64 -17.27
CA ARG A 31 61.26 16.88 -17.90
C ARG A 31 60.36 17.69 -16.97
N ARG A 32 60.73 18.98 -16.93
CA ARG A 32 60.15 20.18 -16.32
C ARG A 32 58.62 20.16 -16.15
N VAL A 33 58.19 20.47 -14.92
CA VAL A 33 56.80 20.65 -14.50
C VAL A 33 56.19 21.87 -15.18
N GLU A 34 55.18 21.65 -16.03
CA GLU A 34 54.18 22.67 -16.37
C GLU A 34 52.95 22.45 -15.50
N ARG A 35 52.65 23.43 -14.63
CA ARG A 35 51.41 23.45 -13.84
C ARG A 35 50.24 23.69 -14.79
N LYS A 36 49.53 22.62 -15.15
CA LYS A 36 48.16 22.75 -15.66
C LYS A 36 47.25 23.05 -14.47
N SER A 37 46.67 24.25 -14.48
CA SER A 37 45.55 24.65 -13.64
C SER A 37 44.36 23.76 -13.98
N THR A 38 44.18 22.66 -13.25
CA THR A 38 42.93 21.89 -13.26
C THR A 38 41.96 22.60 -12.32
N THR A 39 41.08 23.41 -12.88
CA THR A 39 39.85 23.84 -12.22
C THR A 39 39.09 22.56 -11.84
N ARG A 40 39.01 22.23 -10.55
CA ARG A 40 38.16 21.14 -10.07
C ARG A 40 36.72 21.64 -10.20
N GLU A 41 35.96 21.04 -11.11
CA GLU A 41 34.51 21.15 -11.09
C GLU A 41 34.03 20.64 -9.71
N PRO A 42 33.08 21.35 -9.06
CA PRO A 42 32.53 20.88 -7.80
C PRO A 42 31.81 19.56 -8.07
N ILE A 43 32.26 18.51 -7.38
CA ILE A 43 31.50 17.28 -7.25
C ILE A 43 30.24 17.69 -6.49
N ILE A 44 29.12 17.80 -7.21
CA ILE A 44 27.80 17.83 -6.58
C ILE A 44 27.66 16.43 -5.98
N GLN A 45 27.92 16.31 -4.68
CA GLN A 45 27.43 15.15 -3.94
C GLN A 45 25.92 15.22 -4.07
N GLU A 46 25.33 14.30 -4.83
CA GLU A 46 23.91 14.03 -4.71
C GLU A 46 23.66 13.75 -3.22
N PRO A 47 22.68 14.42 -2.59
CA PRO A 47 22.37 14.13 -1.21
C PRO A 47 22.08 12.63 -1.11
N GLU A 48 22.75 11.95 -0.18
CA GLU A 48 22.42 10.57 0.18
C GLU A 48 20.90 10.49 0.40
N PRO A 49 20.22 9.47 -0.13
CA PRO A 49 18.79 9.33 0.03
C PRO A 49 18.45 9.36 1.53
N PHE A 50 17.52 10.24 1.88
CA PHE A 50 17.00 10.34 3.23
C PHE A 50 16.21 9.07 3.54
N GLU A 51 16.69 8.28 4.50
CA GLU A 51 16.04 7.07 5.00
C GLU A 51 15.38 7.40 6.34
N PRO A 52 14.04 7.47 6.42
CA PRO A 52 13.37 7.85 7.63
C PRO A 52 13.52 6.80 8.74
N GLU A 53 13.57 7.25 9.99
CA GLU A 53 13.59 6.33 11.15
C GLU A 53 12.18 5.86 11.48
N ALA A 54 11.97 4.54 11.45
CA ALA A 54 10.72 3.90 11.83
C ALA A 54 10.65 3.66 13.35
N THR A 55 9.58 4.13 14.00
CA THR A 55 9.37 3.95 15.44
C THR A 55 7.90 3.79 15.81
N ARG A 56 7.66 3.35 17.06
CA ARG A 56 6.33 3.17 17.65
C ARG A 56 6.07 4.31 18.62
N ARG A 57 5.29 5.30 18.20
CA ARG A 57 4.84 6.41 19.06
C ARG A 57 3.44 6.90 18.68
N ASP A 58 2.80 7.62 19.61
CA ASP A 58 1.56 8.30 19.33
C ASP A 58 1.73 9.36 18.22
N ALA A 59 0.71 9.48 17.38
CA ALA A 59 0.57 10.49 16.35
C ALA A 59 -0.91 10.88 16.25
N ASP A 60 -1.20 12.18 16.37
CA ASP A 60 -2.58 12.66 16.35
C ASP A 60 -3.14 12.77 14.92
N VAL A 61 -4.41 13.19 14.81
CA VAL A 61 -5.12 13.36 13.53
C VAL A 61 -4.40 14.34 12.61
N THR A 62 -3.93 15.47 13.14
CA THR A 62 -3.30 16.53 12.34
C THR A 62 -1.92 16.11 11.86
N GLU A 63 -1.12 15.49 12.74
CA GLU A 63 0.20 14.96 12.37
C GLU A 63 0.07 13.85 11.33
N SER A 64 -0.82 12.88 11.54
CA SER A 64 -1.03 11.75 10.61
C SER A 64 -1.47 12.24 9.22
N SER A 65 -2.47 13.14 9.18
CA SER A 65 -2.97 13.71 7.93
C SER A 65 -1.88 14.46 7.16
N ARG A 66 -1.13 15.33 7.84
CA ARG A 66 -0.03 16.11 7.21
C ARG A 66 1.07 15.20 6.68
N ALA A 67 1.50 14.22 7.48
CA ALA A 67 2.56 13.28 7.13
C ALA A 67 2.17 12.49 5.89
N ASN A 68 1.01 11.82 5.94
CA ASN A 68 0.55 10.94 4.87
C ASN A 68 0.22 11.71 3.58
N ARG A 69 -0.32 12.94 3.66
CA ARG A 69 -0.48 13.81 2.47
C ARG A 69 0.86 14.05 1.78
N GLY A 70 1.86 14.46 2.56
CA GLY A 70 3.20 14.74 2.03
C GLY A 70 3.86 13.50 1.45
N TRP A 71 3.72 12.34 2.10
CA TRP A 71 4.25 11.07 1.61
C TRP A 71 3.60 10.65 0.30
N TRP A 72 2.26 10.56 0.26
CA TRP A 72 1.54 10.13 -0.93
C TRP A 72 1.74 11.08 -2.12
N ASP A 73 1.89 12.39 -1.89
CA ASP A 73 2.23 13.32 -2.96
C ASP A 73 3.64 13.09 -3.54
N ARG A 74 4.62 12.74 -2.70
CA ARG A 74 6.00 12.46 -3.17
C ARG A 74 6.12 11.11 -3.85
N ASN A 75 5.44 10.09 -3.32
CA ASN A 75 5.60 8.70 -3.73
C ASN A 75 4.60 8.28 -4.83
N ALA A 76 3.62 9.12 -5.18
CA ALA A 76 2.61 8.77 -6.18
C ALA A 76 3.18 8.36 -7.54
N ASP A 77 4.23 9.03 -8.03
CA ASP A 77 4.83 8.70 -9.33
C ASP A 77 5.42 7.29 -9.33
N ASP A 78 6.27 6.98 -8.35
CA ASP A 78 6.89 5.66 -8.20
C ASP A 78 5.83 4.59 -7.94
N TYR A 79 4.81 4.88 -7.12
CA TYR A 79 3.69 3.98 -6.86
C TYR A 79 2.95 3.59 -8.15
N GLN A 80 2.65 4.56 -9.02
CA GLN A 80 1.98 4.28 -10.30
C GLN A 80 2.89 3.51 -11.27
N VAL A 81 4.21 3.76 -11.26
CA VAL A 81 5.16 2.98 -12.06
C VAL A 81 5.26 1.53 -11.58
N GLU A 82 5.36 1.32 -10.28
CA GLU A 82 5.53 0.01 -9.67
C GLU A 82 4.26 -0.84 -9.76
N HIS A 83 3.11 -0.28 -9.40
CA HIS A 83 1.87 -1.04 -9.23
C HIS A 83 0.86 -0.83 -10.37
N GLY A 84 1.05 0.15 -11.26
CA GLY A 84 0.09 0.48 -12.31
C GLY A 84 -0.21 -0.68 -13.26
N THR A 85 0.74 -1.58 -13.51
CA THR A 85 0.50 -2.78 -14.34
C THR A 85 -0.45 -3.76 -13.65
N PHE A 86 -0.35 -3.91 -12.32
CA PHE A 86 -1.22 -4.81 -11.55
C PHE A 86 -2.61 -4.20 -11.34
N LEU A 87 -2.66 -2.91 -11.03
CA LEU A 87 -3.90 -2.16 -10.80
C LEU A 87 -4.64 -1.87 -12.10
N GLY A 88 -3.96 -1.83 -13.24
CA GLY A 88 -4.55 -1.43 -14.51
C GLY A 88 -5.11 0.00 -14.49
N ASP A 89 -5.73 0.39 -15.61
CA ASP A 89 -6.39 1.69 -15.69
C ASP A 89 -7.81 1.63 -15.12
N ASP A 90 -8.52 0.50 -15.23
CA ASP A 90 -9.94 0.36 -14.90
C ASP A 90 -10.27 -0.94 -14.16
N ARG A 91 -9.37 -1.40 -13.29
CA ARG A 91 -9.59 -2.59 -12.45
C ARG A 91 -9.99 -2.20 -11.04
N PHE A 92 -11.00 -2.86 -10.48
CA PHE A 92 -11.36 -2.72 -9.07
C PHE A 92 -10.90 -3.96 -8.31
N VAL A 93 -9.75 -3.83 -7.64
CA VAL A 93 -9.13 -4.90 -6.84
C VAL A 93 -9.13 -4.54 -5.35
N TRP A 94 -9.54 -5.48 -4.50
CA TRP A 94 -9.66 -5.23 -3.06
C TRP A 94 -8.37 -5.39 -2.27
N GLY A 95 -7.33 -5.98 -2.85
CA GLY A 95 -6.06 -6.12 -2.17
C GLY A 95 -5.00 -6.90 -2.95
N PRO A 96 -3.82 -7.08 -2.36
CA PRO A 96 -2.66 -7.79 -2.91
C PRO A 96 -2.93 -9.18 -3.49
N GLU A 97 -3.89 -9.90 -2.93
CA GLU A 97 -4.31 -11.22 -3.38
C GLU A 97 -4.90 -11.17 -4.80
N GLY A 98 -5.37 -10.01 -5.26
CA GLY A 98 -5.96 -9.84 -6.58
C GLY A 98 -7.44 -10.18 -6.65
N LEU A 99 -8.16 -10.14 -5.52
CA LEU A 99 -9.61 -10.33 -5.50
C LEU A 99 -10.31 -9.14 -6.17
N ASP A 100 -10.87 -9.36 -7.35
CA ASP A 100 -11.58 -8.35 -8.13
C ASP A 100 -13.04 -8.20 -7.69
N GLU A 101 -13.56 -6.97 -7.73
CA GLU A 101 -14.97 -6.68 -7.40
C GLU A 101 -15.95 -7.36 -8.36
N VAL A 102 -15.55 -7.61 -9.61
CA VAL A 102 -16.38 -8.37 -10.58
C VAL A 102 -16.62 -9.82 -10.15
N GLU A 103 -15.72 -10.40 -9.36
CA GLU A 103 -15.86 -11.76 -8.84
C GLU A 103 -16.46 -11.77 -7.43
N ALA A 104 -16.12 -10.75 -6.62
CA ALA A 104 -16.48 -10.69 -5.22
C ALA A 104 -17.88 -10.11 -4.97
N GLU A 105 -18.35 -9.22 -5.85
CA GLU A 105 -19.66 -8.54 -5.79
C GLU A 105 -19.97 -7.95 -4.40
N LEU A 106 -18.95 -7.39 -3.72
CA LEU A 106 -19.10 -6.94 -2.33
C LEU A 106 -19.95 -5.68 -2.22
N LEU A 107 -19.95 -4.83 -3.25
CA LEU A 107 -20.86 -3.69 -3.40
C LEU A 107 -22.26 -4.11 -3.83
N GLY A 108 -22.44 -5.36 -4.27
CA GLY A 108 -23.63 -5.89 -4.91
C GLY A 108 -23.32 -6.40 -6.32
N PRO A 109 -24.27 -7.12 -6.94
CA PRO A 109 -24.09 -7.62 -8.29
C PRO A 109 -23.98 -6.45 -9.29
N PRO A 110 -23.25 -6.58 -10.41
CA PRO A 110 -22.99 -5.48 -11.34
C PRO A 110 -24.25 -4.75 -11.85
N GLU A 111 -25.36 -5.46 -12.04
CA GLU A 111 -26.64 -4.85 -12.44
C GLU A 111 -27.21 -3.86 -11.42
N ASP A 112 -26.90 -4.04 -10.13
CA ASP A 112 -27.37 -3.18 -9.04
C ASP A 112 -26.51 -1.91 -8.90
N LEU A 113 -25.33 -1.87 -9.53
CA LEU A 113 -24.44 -0.71 -9.55
C LEU A 113 -24.90 0.36 -10.54
N LYS A 114 -25.71 -0.02 -11.53
CA LYS A 114 -26.17 0.90 -12.57
C LYS A 114 -26.95 2.08 -11.97
N ASP A 115 -26.64 3.28 -12.46
CA ASP A 115 -27.23 4.55 -12.05
C ASP A 115 -27.01 4.91 -10.55
N LYS A 116 -26.21 4.13 -9.81
CA LYS A 116 -25.85 4.42 -8.42
C LYS A 116 -24.82 5.53 -8.34
N VAL A 117 -24.97 6.42 -7.36
CA VAL A 117 -23.96 7.42 -7.02
C VAL A 117 -23.02 6.83 -5.97
N ILE A 118 -21.74 6.68 -6.30
CA ILE A 118 -20.79 5.90 -5.49
C ILE A 118 -19.59 6.78 -5.11
N LEU A 119 -19.21 6.78 -3.83
CA LEU A 119 -18.01 7.48 -3.35
C LEU A 119 -16.84 6.51 -3.22
N GLU A 120 -15.74 6.74 -3.93
CA GLU A 120 -14.46 6.07 -3.70
C GLU A 120 -13.59 6.94 -2.77
N ILE A 121 -13.13 6.39 -1.64
CA ILE A 121 -12.35 7.09 -0.60
C ILE A 121 -10.93 6.56 -0.56
N GLY A 122 -9.95 7.47 -0.69
CA GLY A 122 -8.55 7.08 -0.90
C GLY A 122 -8.40 6.44 -2.29
N SER A 123 -8.91 7.14 -3.31
CA SER A 123 -9.04 6.61 -4.67
C SER A 123 -7.73 6.41 -5.42
N GLY A 124 -6.62 6.96 -4.93
CA GLY A 124 -5.37 7.00 -5.67
C GLY A 124 -5.60 7.61 -7.06
N ALA A 125 -5.21 6.88 -8.10
CA ALA A 125 -5.41 7.28 -9.49
C ALA A 125 -6.80 6.90 -10.04
N ALA A 126 -7.81 6.64 -9.19
CA ALA A 126 -9.22 6.43 -9.52
C ALA A 126 -9.54 5.21 -10.40
N GLN A 127 -8.77 4.13 -10.26
CA GLN A 127 -9.00 2.87 -11.00
C GLN A 127 -10.38 2.27 -10.68
N CYS A 128 -10.77 2.20 -9.40
CA CYS A 128 -12.05 1.62 -9.02
C CYS A 128 -13.21 2.48 -9.54
N SER A 129 -13.10 3.81 -9.46
CA SER A 129 -14.11 4.70 -10.06
C SER A 129 -14.25 4.48 -11.57
N ARG A 130 -13.16 4.32 -12.32
CA ARG A 130 -13.29 4.04 -13.76
C ARG A 130 -13.96 2.70 -14.04
N TRP A 131 -13.64 1.67 -13.26
CA TRP A 131 -14.36 0.39 -13.33
C TRP A 131 -15.85 0.56 -13.04
N LEU A 132 -16.22 1.30 -11.99
CA LEU A 132 -17.60 1.58 -11.61
C LEU A 132 -18.36 2.34 -12.70
N ALA A 133 -17.72 3.33 -13.32
CA ALA A 133 -18.30 4.05 -14.46
C ALA A 133 -18.57 3.12 -15.65
N ALA A 134 -17.68 2.14 -15.91
CA ALA A 134 -17.89 1.13 -16.93
C ALA A 134 -19.07 0.18 -16.61
N GLN A 135 -19.43 0.01 -15.34
CA GLN A 135 -20.65 -0.70 -14.91
C GLN A 135 -21.93 0.17 -15.00
N GLY A 136 -21.82 1.42 -15.45
CA GLY A 136 -22.93 2.36 -15.55
C GLY A 136 -23.27 3.08 -14.25
N ALA A 137 -22.38 3.08 -13.26
CA ALA A 137 -22.51 3.90 -12.05
C ALA A 137 -22.07 5.36 -12.28
N HIS A 138 -22.27 6.19 -11.27
CA HIS A 138 -21.85 7.59 -11.19
C HIS A 138 -20.86 7.77 -10.02
N PRO A 139 -19.58 7.39 -10.22
CA PRO A 139 -18.58 7.45 -9.17
C PRO A 139 -18.09 8.90 -8.94
N VAL A 140 -17.67 9.17 -7.72
CA VAL A 140 -16.88 10.34 -7.32
C VAL A 140 -15.65 9.82 -6.58
N ALA A 141 -14.47 10.19 -7.06
CA ALA A 141 -13.19 9.76 -6.48
C ALA A 141 -12.64 10.82 -5.54
N LEU A 142 -12.34 10.43 -4.30
CA LEU A 142 -11.76 11.30 -3.28
C LEU A 142 -10.40 10.77 -2.85
N ASP A 143 -9.38 11.63 -2.88
CA ASP A 143 -8.06 11.31 -2.36
C ASP A 143 -7.44 12.49 -1.59
N LEU A 144 -6.53 12.17 -0.68
CA LEU A 144 -5.76 13.17 0.08
C LEU A 144 -4.61 13.73 -0.76
N SER A 145 -4.05 12.93 -1.67
CA SER A 145 -2.91 13.26 -2.51
C SER A 145 -3.36 13.97 -3.77
N HIS A 146 -2.93 15.23 -3.92
CA HIS A 146 -3.10 15.97 -5.16
C HIS A 146 -2.40 15.25 -6.31
N ARG A 147 -1.22 14.66 -6.06
CA ARG A 147 -0.44 13.99 -7.10
C ARG A 147 -1.11 12.73 -7.64
N GLN A 148 -1.76 11.94 -6.79
CA GLN A 148 -2.56 10.80 -7.23
C GLN A 148 -3.73 11.22 -8.13
N LEU A 149 -4.45 12.28 -7.75
CA LEU A 149 -5.54 12.82 -8.56
C LEU A 149 -5.04 13.38 -9.91
N GLN A 150 -3.82 13.91 -9.98
CA GLN A 150 -3.22 14.29 -11.28
C GLN A 150 -2.99 13.08 -12.20
N HIS A 151 -2.65 11.91 -11.67
CA HIS A 151 -2.56 10.69 -12.47
C HIS A 151 -3.93 10.25 -12.96
N ALA A 152 -4.96 10.29 -12.11
CA ALA A 152 -6.33 10.03 -12.52
C ALA A 152 -6.75 10.91 -13.71
N LEU A 153 -6.52 12.23 -13.63
CA LEU A 153 -6.82 13.17 -14.71
C LEU A 153 -6.08 12.87 -16.02
N ARG A 154 -4.85 12.36 -15.96
CA ARG A 154 -4.07 12.02 -17.16
C ARG A 154 -4.62 10.79 -17.87
N ILE A 155 -5.14 9.83 -17.12
CA ILE A 155 -5.61 8.55 -17.64
C ILE A 155 -6.93 8.74 -18.40
N ASP A 156 -7.91 9.45 -17.83
CA ASP A 156 -9.26 9.54 -18.41
C ASP A 156 -9.66 10.94 -18.91
N GLY A 157 -8.78 11.93 -18.78
CA GLY A 157 -9.05 13.30 -19.20
C GLY A 157 -10.09 14.03 -18.34
N GLY A 158 -10.36 13.57 -17.12
CA GLY A 158 -11.34 14.14 -16.20
C GLY A 158 -12.77 13.60 -16.39
N ALA A 159 -12.89 12.36 -16.87
CA ALA A 159 -14.18 11.70 -16.99
C ALA A 159 -14.80 11.38 -15.61
N VAL A 160 -13.99 10.92 -14.67
CA VAL A 160 -14.39 10.74 -13.27
C VAL A 160 -14.27 12.06 -12.50
N PRO A 161 -15.32 12.52 -11.79
CA PRO A 161 -15.22 13.64 -10.86
C PRO A 161 -14.22 13.35 -9.73
N LEU A 162 -13.23 14.23 -9.56
CA LEU A 162 -12.18 14.09 -8.55
C LEU A 162 -12.32 15.15 -7.45
N VAL A 163 -12.08 14.75 -6.19
CA VAL A 163 -12.14 15.62 -5.02
C VAL A 163 -10.89 15.43 -4.17
N GLU A 164 -10.11 16.50 -4.00
CA GLU A 164 -9.00 16.50 -3.05
C GLU A 164 -9.50 16.80 -1.64
N ALA A 165 -9.50 15.81 -0.74
CA ALA A 165 -9.94 15.99 0.63
C ALA A 165 -9.39 14.91 1.56
N ASP A 166 -9.42 15.21 2.87
CA ASP A 166 -9.12 14.23 3.91
C ASP A 166 -10.37 13.37 4.19
N ALA A 167 -10.21 12.05 4.30
CA ALA A 167 -11.30 11.13 4.62
C ALA A 167 -11.96 11.44 5.99
N GLY A 168 -11.26 12.11 6.90
CA GLY A 168 -11.79 12.59 8.19
C GLY A 168 -12.66 13.85 8.10
N ALA A 169 -12.83 14.43 6.91
CA ALA A 169 -13.66 15.61 6.66
C ALA A 169 -14.20 15.62 5.21
N LEU A 170 -15.19 14.77 4.94
CA LEU A 170 -15.81 14.60 3.63
C LEU A 170 -16.63 15.84 3.23
N PRO A 171 -16.30 16.51 2.10
CA PRO A 171 -16.92 17.77 1.69
C PRO A 171 -18.26 17.57 0.95
N PHE A 172 -19.06 16.60 1.38
CA PHE A 172 -20.33 16.24 0.74
C PHE A 172 -21.52 16.46 1.68
N ALA A 173 -22.68 16.70 1.09
CA ALA A 173 -23.93 16.80 1.83
C ALA A 173 -24.39 15.41 2.32
N ASP A 174 -25.22 15.41 3.35
CA ASP A 174 -25.83 14.20 3.89
C ASP A 174 -26.67 13.47 2.84
N GLY A 175 -26.62 12.13 2.80
CA GLY A 175 -27.44 11.34 1.87
C GLY A 175 -27.14 11.54 0.38
N SER A 176 -25.92 11.96 0.04
CA SER A 176 -25.49 12.18 -1.34
C SER A 176 -25.20 10.89 -2.12
N PHE A 177 -24.79 9.81 -1.44
CA PHE A 177 -24.30 8.58 -2.08
C PHE A 177 -25.16 7.36 -1.76
N ASP A 178 -25.32 6.46 -2.72
CA ASP A 178 -25.94 5.15 -2.51
C ASP A 178 -24.96 4.16 -1.88
N LEU A 179 -23.70 4.19 -2.34
CA LEU A 179 -22.64 3.29 -1.92
C LEU A 179 -21.35 4.08 -1.68
N ALA A 180 -20.45 3.52 -0.87
CA ALA A 180 -19.09 3.99 -0.73
C ALA A 180 -18.12 2.81 -0.73
N CYS A 181 -16.92 3.01 -1.27
CA CYS A 181 -15.84 2.05 -1.22
C CYS A 181 -14.50 2.67 -0.80
N SER A 182 -13.62 1.87 -0.22
CA SER A 182 -12.21 2.22 0.00
C SER A 182 -11.35 0.96 -0.12
N ALA A 183 -10.79 0.73 -1.31
CA ALA A 183 -9.99 -0.45 -1.60
C ALA A 183 -8.51 -0.17 -1.28
N TYR A 184 -8.01 -0.73 -0.17
CA TYR A 184 -6.64 -0.51 0.32
C TYR A 184 -6.29 0.99 0.46
N GLY A 185 -7.32 1.81 0.71
CA GLY A 185 -7.27 3.27 0.64
C GLY A 185 -7.00 3.91 2.01
N ALA A 186 -7.85 4.85 2.42
CA ALA A 186 -7.52 5.78 3.51
C ALA A 186 -7.48 5.18 4.94
N LEU A 187 -8.21 4.10 5.21
CA LEU A 187 -8.50 3.64 6.58
C LEU A 187 -7.30 3.11 7.43
N PRO A 188 -6.18 2.64 6.86
CA PRO A 188 -4.96 2.35 7.62
C PRO A 188 -4.24 3.61 8.14
N PHE A 189 -4.46 4.76 7.51
CA PHE A 189 -3.72 6.01 7.72
C PHE A 189 -4.36 6.97 8.73
N VAL A 190 -5.56 6.65 9.21
CA VAL A 190 -6.38 7.56 10.02
C VAL A 190 -6.25 7.28 11.52
N ALA A 191 -5.96 8.33 12.29
CA ALA A 191 -5.86 8.24 13.74
C ALA A 191 -7.24 8.06 14.42
N ASP A 192 -8.29 8.66 13.87
CA ASP A 192 -9.67 8.56 14.37
C ASP A 192 -10.60 7.93 13.31
N PRO A 193 -10.59 6.58 13.18
CA PRO A 193 -11.43 5.89 12.21
C PRO A 193 -12.93 6.02 12.51
N VAL A 194 -13.33 6.19 13.78
CA VAL A 194 -14.75 6.36 14.14
C VAL A 194 -15.30 7.66 13.55
N ARG A 195 -14.52 8.75 13.59
CA ARG A 195 -14.91 10.00 12.94
C ARG A 195 -15.10 9.83 11.44
N VAL A 196 -14.16 9.16 10.76
CA VAL A 196 -14.26 8.84 9.32
C VAL A 196 -15.54 8.05 9.05
N LEU A 197 -15.77 6.96 9.79
CA LEU A 197 -16.93 6.11 9.62
C LEU A 197 -18.25 6.85 9.86
N ARG A 198 -18.32 7.76 10.84
CA ARG A 198 -19.51 8.62 11.03
C ARG A 198 -19.75 9.55 9.85
N ASP A 199 -18.69 10.06 9.25
CA ASP A 199 -18.79 10.97 8.11
C ASP A 199 -19.22 10.20 6.84
N VAL A 200 -18.66 9.00 6.61
CA VAL A 200 -19.12 8.08 5.56
C VAL A 200 -20.60 7.71 5.79
N HIS A 201 -20.96 7.34 7.02
CA HIS A 201 -22.33 7.05 7.38
C HIS A 201 -23.24 8.23 7.02
N ARG A 202 -22.87 9.47 7.40
CA ARG A 202 -23.64 10.69 7.14
C ARG A 202 -23.89 10.92 5.64
N VAL A 203 -22.87 10.78 4.80
CA VAL A 203 -22.98 11.06 3.35
C VAL A 203 -23.70 9.96 2.57
N LEU A 204 -23.78 8.73 3.11
CA LEU A 204 -24.58 7.66 2.53
C LEU A 204 -26.08 7.92 2.68
N ARG A 205 -26.90 7.41 1.78
CA ARG A 205 -28.36 7.36 1.94
C ARG A 205 -28.74 6.28 2.97
N PRO A 206 -29.92 6.36 3.62
CA PRO A 206 -30.43 5.25 4.42
C PRO A 206 -30.47 3.95 3.60
N GLY A 207 -30.02 2.84 4.17
CA GLY A 207 -29.84 1.57 3.46
C GLY A 207 -28.60 1.50 2.56
N GLY A 208 -27.78 2.55 2.52
CA GLY A 208 -26.53 2.57 1.76
C GLY A 208 -25.48 1.62 2.33
N ARG A 209 -24.53 1.20 1.49
CA ARG A 209 -23.48 0.25 1.85
C ARG A 209 -22.10 0.90 1.77
N PHE A 210 -21.24 0.55 2.71
CA PHE A 210 -19.83 0.91 2.72
C PHE A 210 -18.98 -0.36 2.73
N VAL A 211 -18.10 -0.52 1.76
CA VAL A 211 -17.14 -1.64 1.72
C VAL A 211 -15.72 -1.09 1.74
N PHE A 212 -14.89 -1.58 2.64
CA PHE A 212 -13.49 -1.15 2.67
C PHE A 212 -12.56 -2.31 2.98
N SER A 213 -11.39 -2.28 2.35
CA SER A 213 -10.31 -3.20 2.61
C SER A 213 -9.13 -2.50 3.26
N VAL A 214 -8.42 -3.25 4.10
CA VAL A 214 -7.20 -2.84 4.77
C VAL A 214 -6.21 -4.00 4.77
N THR A 215 -4.93 -3.69 4.93
CA THR A 215 -3.95 -4.71 5.30
C THR A 215 -4.40 -5.42 6.57
N HIS A 216 -4.46 -6.75 6.53
CA HIS A 216 -4.92 -7.55 7.64
C HIS A 216 -4.04 -7.28 8.88
N PRO A 217 -4.62 -7.00 10.05
CA PRO A 217 -3.84 -6.48 11.17
C PRO A 217 -2.86 -7.50 11.76
N ILE A 218 -2.98 -8.78 11.40
CA ILE A 218 -2.01 -9.80 11.80
C ILE A 218 -0.60 -9.43 11.34
N ARG A 219 -0.46 -8.66 10.24
CA ARG A 219 0.84 -8.24 9.72
C ARG A 219 1.73 -7.57 10.76
N TRP A 220 1.13 -6.87 11.72
CA TRP A 220 1.85 -6.12 12.74
C TRP A 220 2.57 -6.99 13.76
N ALA A 221 2.25 -8.28 13.82
CA ALA A 221 2.98 -9.24 14.64
C ALA A 221 4.23 -9.78 13.95
N PHE A 222 4.43 -9.52 12.65
CA PHE A 222 5.47 -10.12 11.81
C PHE A 222 6.34 -9.03 11.16
N PRO A 223 7.62 -9.32 10.84
CA PRO A 223 8.44 -8.45 10.00
C PRO A 223 7.84 -8.27 8.60
N ASP A 224 8.13 -7.13 7.98
CA ASP A 224 7.76 -6.80 6.59
C ASP A 224 8.72 -7.48 5.60
N GLU A 225 8.80 -8.80 5.70
CA GLU A 225 9.73 -9.64 4.95
C GLU A 225 8.92 -10.75 4.23
N PRO A 226 9.03 -10.89 2.90
CA PRO A 226 8.17 -11.79 2.14
C PRO A 226 8.54 -13.27 2.28
N GLY A 227 9.79 -13.54 2.66
CA GLY A 227 10.35 -14.89 2.79
C GLY A 227 10.10 -15.56 4.16
N PRO A 228 10.69 -16.75 4.38
CA PRO A 228 10.53 -17.51 5.62
C PRO A 228 10.98 -16.75 6.88
N GLU A 229 11.96 -15.86 6.76
CA GLU A 229 12.46 -15.05 7.88
C GLU A 229 11.38 -14.11 8.44
N GLY A 230 10.40 -13.73 7.61
CA GLY A 230 9.26 -12.93 8.02
C GLY A 230 8.17 -13.70 8.77
N LEU A 231 8.25 -15.02 8.89
CA LEU A 231 7.21 -15.87 9.52
C LEU A 231 7.41 -16.08 11.03
N SER A 232 8.26 -15.27 11.66
CA SER A 232 8.44 -15.27 13.12
C SER A 232 7.68 -14.11 13.75
N VAL A 233 6.98 -14.36 14.86
CA VAL A 233 6.31 -13.31 15.63
C VAL A 233 7.38 -12.40 16.23
N ALA A 234 7.46 -11.16 15.75
CA ALA A 234 8.44 -10.15 16.14
C ALA A 234 7.87 -9.10 17.09
N ALA A 235 6.54 -8.91 17.09
CA ALA A 235 5.87 -7.92 17.92
C ALA A 235 4.51 -8.41 18.43
N SER A 236 4.00 -7.74 19.47
CA SER A 236 2.66 -8.02 19.99
C SER A 236 1.61 -7.53 19.00
N TYR A 237 0.74 -8.42 18.53
CA TYR A 237 -0.49 -8.06 17.80
C TYR A 237 -1.38 -7.08 18.58
N PHE A 238 -1.21 -6.99 19.90
CA PHE A 238 -2.02 -6.12 20.74
C PHE A 238 -1.39 -4.73 20.97
N ASP A 239 -0.21 -4.45 20.41
CA ASP A 239 0.35 -3.11 20.47
C ASP A 239 -0.34 -2.19 19.44
N ARG A 240 -1.15 -1.24 19.94
CA ARG A 240 -1.86 -0.23 19.12
C ARG A 240 -1.04 1.02 18.85
N THR A 241 0.19 1.10 19.36
CA THR A 241 1.04 2.26 19.14
C THR A 241 1.25 2.44 17.63
N PRO A 242 0.97 3.63 17.05
CA PRO A 242 1.14 3.86 15.63
C PRO A 242 2.57 3.57 15.16
N TYR A 243 2.68 3.11 13.92
CA TYR A 243 3.96 3.07 13.20
C TYR A 243 4.19 4.43 12.57
N VAL A 244 5.32 5.05 12.88
CA VAL A 244 5.67 6.39 12.45
C VAL A 244 7.07 6.37 11.85
N GLU A 245 7.18 6.73 10.58
CA GLU A 245 8.45 7.08 9.96
C GLU A 245 8.71 8.57 10.17
N GLN A 246 9.94 8.93 10.51
CA GLN A 246 10.30 10.30 10.89
C GLN A 246 11.55 10.81 10.18
N ASP A 247 11.60 12.13 10.02
CA ASP A 247 12.82 12.84 9.65
C ASP A 247 13.81 13.01 10.81
N ASP A 248 15.01 13.51 10.49
CA ASP A 248 16.09 13.74 11.44
C ASP A 248 15.69 14.69 12.60
N GLU A 249 14.62 15.46 12.42
CA GLU A 249 14.03 16.32 13.45
C GLU A 249 12.89 15.66 14.23
N GLY A 250 12.60 14.38 14.01
CA GLY A 250 11.54 13.61 14.68
C GLY A 250 10.13 13.92 14.18
N ARG A 251 9.98 14.63 13.06
CA ARG A 251 8.66 14.95 12.50
C ARG A 251 8.18 13.76 11.70
N ALA A 252 6.92 13.36 11.90
CA ALA A 252 6.33 12.28 11.12
C ALA A 252 6.31 12.63 9.63
N VAL A 253 6.84 11.71 8.81
CA VAL A 253 6.77 11.75 7.35
C VAL A 253 5.81 10.71 6.79
N TYR A 254 5.50 9.65 7.55
CA TYR A 254 4.48 8.64 7.23
C TYR A 254 3.94 8.03 8.52
N VAL A 255 2.64 7.75 8.58
CA VAL A 255 1.97 7.21 9.77
C VAL A 255 0.94 6.16 9.40
N GLU A 256 1.05 4.99 10.03
CA GLU A 256 0.03 3.94 9.99
C GLU A 256 -0.48 3.57 11.37
N HIS A 257 -1.78 3.32 11.44
CA HIS A 257 -2.50 3.06 12.68
C HIS A 257 -2.90 1.59 12.77
N HIS A 258 -2.22 0.86 13.66
CA HIS A 258 -2.62 -0.51 13.98
C HIS A 258 -4.01 -0.52 14.65
N ARG A 259 -4.85 -1.45 14.18
CA ARG A 259 -6.15 -1.77 14.76
C ARG A 259 -6.35 -3.26 14.64
N THR A 260 -6.63 -3.94 15.75
CA THR A 260 -6.98 -5.37 15.67
C THR A 260 -8.30 -5.55 14.92
N VAL A 261 -8.62 -6.78 14.50
CA VAL A 261 -9.94 -7.09 13.90
C VAL A 261 -11.07 -6.67 14.84
N GLY A 262 -10.91 -6.94 16.14
CA GLY A 262 -11.87 -6.52 17.16
C GLY A 262 -11.99 -5.00 17.32
N ASP A 263 -10.90 -4.24 17.08
CA ASP A 263 -10.96 -2.78 17.06
C ASP A 263 -11.74 -2.29 15.83
N ARG A 264 -11.50 -2.87 14.65
CA ARG A 264 -12.25 -2.52 13.42
C ARG A 264 -13.75 -2.77 13.58
N VAL A 265 -14.14 -3.91 14.15
CA VAL A 265 -15.56 -4.21 14.44
C VAL A 265 -16.16 -3.17 15.38
N ARG A 266 -15.45 -2.79 16.45
CA ARG A 266 -15.92 -1.73 17.37
C ARG A 266 -16.02 -0.38 16.69
N ASP A 267 -15.05 -0.03 15.85
CA ASP A 267 -15.04 1.24 15.12
C ASP A 267 -16.24 1.32 14.17
N ILE A 268 -16.54 0.24 13.43
CA ILE A 268 -17.72 0.12 12.54
C ILE A 268 -19.02 0.36 13.31
N VAL A 269 -19.19 -0.33 14.44
CA VAL A 269 -20.39 -0.19 15.28
C VAL A 269 -20.50 1.23 15.85
N ALA A 270 -19.39 1.80 16.35
CA ALA A 270 -19.36 3.17 16.88
C ALA A 270 -19.57 4.25 15.81
N GLY A 271 -19.28 3.91 14.55
CA GLY A 271 -19.55 4.69 13.34
C GLY A 271 -21.03 4.71 12.93
N GLY A 272 -21.86 3.83 13.52
CA GLY A 272 -23.29 3.71 13.20
C GLY A 272 -23.60 2.67 12.14
N PHE A 273 -22.62 1.87 11.73
CA PHE A 273 -22.82 0.82 10.73
C PHE A 273 -23.15 -0.52 11.36
N ARG A 274 -23.87 -1.34 10.60
CA ARG A 274 -24.00 -2.78 10.83
C ARG A 274 -22.96 -3.51 9.98
N LEU A 275 -22.07 -4.28 10.61
CA LEU A 275 -21.20 -5.22 9.88
C LEU A 275 -22.05 -6.35 9.32
N VAL A 276 -21.93 -6.59 8.02
CA VAL A 276 -22.67 -7.62 7.28
C VAL A 276 -21.77 -8.81 6.98
N ASP A 277 -20.51 -8.54 6.59
CA ASP A 277 -19.55 -9.57 6.24
C ASP A 277 -18.10 -9.12 6.50
N LEU A 278 -17.21 -10.10 6.66
CA LEU A 278 -15.76 -9.93 6.74
C LEU A 278 -15.10 -10.96 5.82
N VAL A 279 -14.46 -10.49 4.76
CA VAL A 279 -13.78 -11.33 3.77
C VAL A 279 -12.27 -11.25 3.96
N GLU A 280 -11.63 -12.41 3.99
CA GLU A 280 -10.18 -12.59 4.06
C GLU A 280 -9.75 -13.39 2.81
N PRO A 281 -9.34 -12.72 1.72
CA PRO A 281 -9.00 -13.38 0.47
C PRO A 281 -7.82 -14.35 0.64
N GLN A 282 -7.89 -15.49 -0.04
CA GLN A 282 -6.76 -16.41 -0.14
C GLN A 282 -5.83 -15.97 -1.26
N TRP A 283 -4.53 -16.25 -1.09
CA TRP A 283 -3.55 -16.00 -2.14
C TRP A 283 -3.75 -16.97 -3.31
N PRO A 284 -4.05 -16.49 -4.53
CA PRO A 284 -4.35 -17.39 -5.63
C PRO A 284 -3.08 -17.97 -6.25
N ALA A 285 -3.18 -19.17 -6.81
CA ALA A 285 -2.05 -19.89 -7.38
C ALA A 285 -1.38 -19.17 -8.58
N TRP A 286 -2.10 -18.28 -9.27
CA TRP A 286 -1.58 -17.50 -10.40
C TRP A 286 -0.74 -16.30 -9.97
N ASN A 287 -0.92 -15.80 -8.74
CA ASN A 287 -0.23 -14.61 -8.27
C ASN A 287 1.12 -15.00 -7.67
N THR A 288 2.21 -14.72 -8.39
CA THR A 288 3.58 -15.04 -7.95
C THR A 288 4.36 -13.82 -7.49
N GLN A 289 3.70 -12.68 -7.28
CA GLN A 289 4.36 -11.43 -6.93
C GLN A 289 4.86 -11.45 -5.49
N GLU A 290 6.02 -10.82 -5.26
CA GLU A 290 6.59 -10.60 -3.95
C GLU A 290 6.99 -9.13 -3.83
N TRP A 291 6.49 -8.45 -2.81
CA TRP A 291 6.91 -7.10 -2.43
C TRP A 291 6.55 -6.91 -0.95
N GLY A 292 7.33 -6.08 -0.22
CA GLY A 292 7.13 -5.89 1.23
C GLY A 292 6.86 -7.21 1.97
N GLY A 293 5.83 -7.25 2.80
CA GLY A 293 5.36 -8.44 3.51
C GLY A 293 4.42 -9.36 2.73
N TRP A 294 4.24 -9.17 1.42
CA TRP A 294 3.34 -9.93 0.56
C TRP A 294 4.09 -10.91 -0.33
N SER A 295 3.67 -12.18 -0.30
CA SER A 295 4.24 -13.25 -1.13
C SER A 295 3.30 -14.44 -1.20
N PRO A 296 3.48 -15.36 -2.17
CA PRO A 296 2.77 -16.62 -2.18
C PRO A 296 3.02 -17.44 -0.91
N LEU A 297 4.25 -17.41 -0.37
CA LEU A 297 4.56 -18.14 0.85
C LEU A 297 3.72 -17.63 2.04
N ARG A 298 3.70 -16.31 2.27
CA ARG A 298 2.98 -15.73 3.40
C ARG A 298 1.47 -15.78 3.20
N GLY A 299 0.99 -15.41 2.02
CA GLY A 299 -0.43 -15.37 1.69
C GLY A 299 -1.12 -16.75 1.73
N ASN A 300 -0.36 -17.84 1.62
CA ASN A 300 -0.89 -19.20 1.83
C ASN A 300 -0.95 -19.63 3.32
N LEU A 301 -0.36 -18.85 4.22
CA LEU A 301 -0.28 -19.19 5.66
C LEU A 301 -1.06 -18.22 6.54
N ILE A 302 -1.09 -16.94 6.18
CA ILE A 302 -1.76 -15.87 6.93
C ILE A 302 -2.45 -14.91 5.94
N PRO A 303 -3.60 -14.33 6.32
CA PRO A 303 -4.29 -13.36 5.48
C PRO A 303 -3.47 -12.08 5.32
N GLY A 304 -3.41 -11.56 4.09
CA GLY A 304 -2.81 -10.26 3.77
C GLY A 304 -3.81 -9.11 3.84
N THR A 305 -5.08 -9.39 3.53
CA THR A 305 -6.16 -8.41 3.45
C THR A 305 -7.35 -8.75 4.35
N ALA A 306 -7.98 -7.74 4.94
CA ALA A 306 -9.30 -7.83 5.56
C ALA A 306 -10.26 -6.86 4.86
N ILE A 307 -11.41 -7.36 4.40
CA ILE A 307 -12.45 -6.56 3.72
C ILE A 307 -13.72 -6.58 4.55
N PHE A 308 -14.21 -5.40 4.94
CA PHE A 308 -15.39 -5.24 5.78
C PHE A 308 -16.55 -4.74 4.92
N VAL A 309 -17.67 -5.47 4.94
CA VAL A 309 -18.91 -5.08 4.26
C VAL A 309 -19.89 -4.54 5.30
N CYS A 310 -20.24 -3.27 5.18
CA CYS A 310 -21.03 -2.55 6.17
C CYS A 310 -22.30 -1.95 5.55
N GLU A 311 -23.39 -1.91 6.31
CA GLU A 311 -24.63 -1.26 5.89
C GLU A 311 -25.06 -0.18 6.87
N ARG A 312 -25.53 0.94 6.33
CA ARG A 312 -26.19 2.01 7.06
C ARG A 312 -27.64 1.59 7.31
N SER A 313 -27.96 1.28 8.56
CA SER A 313 -29.34 0.98 9.02
C SER A 313 -30.25 2.19 9.02
#